data_AF-A0A529LL57-F1
#
_entry.id   AF-A0A529LL57-F1
#
_cell.length_a   1.000
_cell.length_b   1.000
_cell.length_c   1.000
_cell.angle_alpha   90.00
_cell.angle_beta   90.00
_cell.angle_gamma   90.00
#
_symmetry.space_group_name_H-M   'P 1'
#
loop_
_entity.id
_entity.type
_entity.pdbx_description
1 polymer ?
#
loop_
_entity_poly.entity_id
_entity_poly.type
_entity_poly.pdbx_seq_one_letter_code
_entity_poly.pdbx_strand_id
1 'polypeptide(L)'
;SDRTHWGLPITILETTSQTPYWFNFHRRDIGHFLVTGPTGSGKTVALTFLLAQAMRVALTPKAVFFDKDRGAEIFVRAIGGSYEVLTPGTPTGFNPLQLENTGPNREFLLRLLKAMLRSGDRRDFTQEDEDTLE
;
A
#
# COMPACT_ATOMS: atom_id res chain seq x y z
N SER A 1 -7.47 -17.83 23.66
CA SER A 1 -7.73 -16.55 22.98
C SER A 1 -6.97 -16.58 21.67
N ASP A 2 -7.60 -16.23 20.55
CA ASP A 2 -6.88 -16.12 19.28
C ASP A 2 -5.74 -15.11 19.43
N ARG A 3 -4.52 -15.57 19.21
CA ARG A 3 -3.31 -14.75 19.25
C ARG A 3 -3.41 -13.73 18.12
N THR A 4 -3.30 -12.44 18.41
CA THR A 4 -3.28 -11.40 17.37
C THR A 4 -2.06 -11.59 16.48
N HIS A 5 -2.19 -11.32 15.18
CA HIS A 5 -1.11 -11.55 14.21
C HIS A 5 0.18 -10.80 14.57
N TRP A 6 0.05 -9.58 15.10
CA TRP A 6 1.18 -8.75 15.53
C TRP A 6 1.40 -8.74 17.05
N GLY A 7 0.85 -9.72 17.78
CA GLY A 7 1.08 -9.94 19.22
C GLY A 7 0.33 -9.00 20.17
N LEU A 8 -0.01 -7.78 19.74
CA LEU A 8 -0.83 -6.82 20.47
C LEU A 8 -1.91 -6.22 19.56
N PRO A 9 -3.04 -5.73 20.12
CA PRO A 9 -3.99 -4.94 19.35
C PRO A 9 -3.35 -3.66 18.83
N ILE A 10 -3.75 -3.23 17.63
CA ILE A 10 -3.26 -1.98 17.03
C ILE A 10 -3.72 -0.77 17.84
N THR A 11 -4.98 -0.80 18.24
CA THR A 11 -5.55 0.24 19.10
C THR A 11 -6.82 -0.28 19.77
N ILE A 12 -7.29 0.44 20.77
CA ILE A 12 -8.59 0.22 21.41
C ILE A 12 -9.50 1.34 20.94
N LEU A 13 -10.65 0.98 20.39
CA LEU A 13 -11.73 1.89 20.00
C LEU A 13 -12.93 1.68 20.93
N GLU A 14 -13.89 2.59 20.91
CA GLU A 14 -15.12 2.48 21.68
C GLU A 14 -16.24 1.90 20.81
N THR A 15 -17.01 0.94 21.34
CA THR A 15 -18.24 0.46 20.69
C THR A 15 -19.42 1.38 20.97
N THR A 16 -20.53 1.21 20.25
CA THR A 16 -21.78 1.92 20.55
C THR A 16 -22.36 1.62 21.93
N SER A 17 -21.94 0.53 22.57
CA SER A 17 -22.31 0.15 23.93
C SER A 17 -21.30 0.59 24.99
N GLN A 18 -20.37 1.51 24.65
CA GLN A 18 -19.33 2.03 25.55
C GLN A 18 -18.38 0.96 26.10
N THR A 19 -18.17 -0.10 25.32
CA THR A 19 -17.22 -1.17 25.65
C THR A 19 -15.97 -1.05 24.77
N PRO A 20 -14.81 -1.56 25.24
CA PRO A 20 -13.60 -1.58 24.43
C PRO A 20 -13.74 -2.51 23.22
N TYR A 21 -13.29 -2.02 22.06
CA TYR A 21 -13.08 -2.77 20.83
C TYR A 21 -11.58 -2.83 20.51
N TRP A 22 -10.98 -4.01 20.68
CA TRP A 22 -9.56 -4.26 20.40
C TRP A 22 -9.31 -4.43 18.90
N PHE A 23 -9.12 -3.30 18.20
CA PHE A 23 -8.95 -3.28 16.76
C PHE A 23 -7.63 -3.90 16.32
N ASN A 24 -7.72 -4.75 15.29
CA ASN A 24 -6.60 -5.31 14.55
C ASN A 24 -6.97 -5.34 13.06
N PHE A 25 -5.99 -5.13 12.18
CA PHE A 25 -6.20 -5.27 10.74
C PHE A 25 -6.51 -6.72 10.34
N HIS A 26 -5.86 -7.68 11.02
CA HIS A 26 -5.82 -9.06 10.59
C HIS A 26 -7.00 -9.88 11.12
N ARG A 27 -7.62 -10.63 10.21
CA ARG A 27 -8.34 -11.86 10.53
C ARG A 27 -7.40 -13.01 10.16
N ARG A 28 -6.89 -13.71 11.18
CA ARG A 28 -5.75 -14.65 11.03
C ARG A 28 -4.52 -13.91 10.48
N ASP A 29 -4.16 -14.13 9.23
CA ASP A 29 -3.03 -13.56 8.51
C ASP A 29 -3.43 -12.56 7.41
N ILE A 30 -4.74 -12.36 7.18
CA ILE A 30 -5.26 -11.45 6.15
C ILE A 30 -5.63 -10.10 6.76
N GLY A 31 -4.95 -9.03 6.33
CA GLY A 31 -5.04 -7.68 6.90
C GLY A 31 -5.85 -6.63 6.12
N HIS A 32 -6.65 -7.03 5.12
CA HIS A 32 -7.41 -6.07 4.30
C HIS A 32 -8.56 -5.43 5.08
N PHE A 33 -8.69 -4.11 4.96
CA PHE A 33 -9.78 -3.35 5.54
C PHE A 33 -10.17 -2.17 4.63
N LEU A 34 -11.36 -1.63 4.88
CA LEU A 34 -11.92 -0.51 4.11
C LEU A 34 -12.43 0.56 5.07
N VAL A 35 -12.12 1.83 4.78
CA VAL A 35 -12.66 3.00 5.47
C VAL A 35 -13.45 3.82 4.45
N THR A 36 -14.74 4.03 4.70
CA THR A 36 -15.64 4.80 3.83
C THR A 36 -16.26 5.97 4.58
N GLY A 37 -16.73 6.97 3.83
CA GLY A 37 -17.36 8.18 4.40
C GLY A 37 -17.28 9.38 3.47
N PRO A 38 -18.12 10.41 3.68
CA PRO A 38 -18.12 11.62 2.86
C PRO A 38 -16.83 12.44 3.02
N THR A 39 -16.59 13.40 2.13
CA THR A 39 -15.49 14.37 2.29
C THR A 39 -15.65 15.11 3.63
N GLY A 40 -14.54 15.30 4.35
CA GLY A 40 -14.54 15.94 5.68
C GLY A 40 -14.86 15.00 6.85
N SER A 41 -15.20 13.72 6.63
CA SER A 41 -15.55 12.80 7.73
C SER A 41 -14.38 12.26 8.55
N GLY A 42 -13.15 12.76 8.33
CA GLY A 42 -11.96 12.31 9.06
C GLY A 42 -11.30 11.01 8.56
N LYS A 43 -11.62 10.52 7.35
CA LYS A 43 -11.00 9.29 6.79
C LYS A 43 -9.47 9.31 6.83
N THR A 44 -8.86 10.40 6.36
CA THR A 44 -7.39 10.55 6.36
C THR A 44 -6.83 10.50 7.76
N VAL A 45 -7.47 11.18 8.72
CA VAL A 45 -7.07 11.16 10.14
C VAL A 45 -7.16 9.74 10.71
N ALA A 46 -8.24 9.01 10.43
CA ALA A 46 -8.39 7.63 10.88
C ALA A 46 -7.30 6.72 10.29
N LEU A 47 -7.02 6.84 8.98
CA LEU A 47 -5.99 6.04 8.32
C LEU A 47 -4.57 6.36 8.84
N THR A 48 -4.23 7.62 9.02
CA THR A 48 -2.92 8.02 9.54
C THR A 48 -2.75 7.65 11.02
N PHE A 49 -3.81 7.76 11.82
CA PHE A 49 -3.82 7.25 13.20
C PHE A 49 -3.54 5.74 13.25
N LEU A 50 -4.29 4.96 12.47
CA LEU A 50 -4.11 3.50 12.42
C LEU A 50 -2.70 3.12 11.92
N LEU A 51 -2.16 3.88 10.96
CA LEU A 51 -0.80 3.68 10.46
C LEU A 51 0.27 4.01 11.51
N ALA A 52 0.15 5.12 12.23
CA ALA A 52 1.05 5.44 13.35
C ALA A 52 1.03 4.35 14.42
N GLN A 53 -0.16 3.83 14.72
CA GLN A 53 -0.31 2.72 15.66
C GLN A 53 0.37 1.44 15.14
N ALA A 54 0.28 1.15 13.85
CA ALA A 54 0.97 0.03 13.22
C ALA A 54 2.50 0.15 13.28
N MET A 55 3.04 1.36 13.18
CA MET A 55 4.49 1.61 13.26
C MET A 55 5.11 1.31 14.63
N ARG A 56 4.29 1.14 15.68
CA ARG A 56 4.75 0.76 17.03
C ARG A 56 5.04 -0.73 17.17
N VAL A 57 4.64 -1.56 16.20
CA VAL A 57 4.88 -3.01 16.23
C VAL A 57 6.38 -3.29 16.11
N ALA A 58 6.88 -4.23 16.92
CA ALA A 58 8.31 -4.56 16.99
C ALA A 58 8.91 -4.96 15.62
N LEU A 59 8.14 -5.70 14.82
CA LEU A 59 8.41 -5.88 13.39
C LEU A 59 7.73 -4.74 12.64
N THR A 60 8.41 -3.59 12.57
CA THR A 60 7.85 -2.38 11.97
C THR A 60 7.47 -2.63 10.50
N PRO A 61 6.20 -2.43 10.11
CA PRO A 61 5.75 -2.70 8.76
C PRO A 61 6.32 -1.66 7.77
N LYS A 62 6.52 -2.08 6.52
CA LYS A 62 6.74 -1.14 5.42
C LYS A 62 5.39 -0.57 4.98
N ALA A 63 5.32 0.74 4.81
CA ALA A 63 4.11 1.42 4.37
C ALA A 63 4.33 2.18 3.07
N VAL A 64 3.36 2.07 2.16
CA VAL A 64 3.22 2.90 0.98
C VAL A 64 1.87 3.60 1.10
N PHE A 65 1.88 4.93 1.04
CA PHE A 65 0.68 5.74 1.23
C PHE A 65 0.37 6.50 -0.05
N PHE A 66 -0.76 6.16 -0.68
CA PHE A 66 -1.28 6.91 -1.82
C PHE A 66 -2.22 7.98 -1.30
N ASP A 67 -1.80 9.24 -1.42
CA ASP A 67 -2.53 10.38 -0.90
C ASP A 67 -3.10 11.24 -2.01
N LYS A 68 -4.33 11.70 -1.80
CA LYS A 68 -5.00 12.65 -2.69
C LYS A 68 -5.11 13.98 -1.94
N ASP A 69 -4.76 15.07 -2.63
CA ASP A 69 -4.83 16.44 -2.10
C ASP A 69 -3.86 16.76 -0.93
N ARG A 70 -2.80 15.96 -0.75
CA ARG A 70 -1.70 16.20 0.22
C ARG A 70 -2.14 16.20 1.69
N GLY A 71 -3.25 15.55 2.03
CA GLY A 71 -3.76 15.46 3.41
C GLY A 71 -2.90 14.65 4.36
N ALA A 72 -2.03 13.77 3.86
CA ALA A 72 -1.15 12.91 4.65
C ALA A 72 0.32 13.35 4.64
N GLU A 73 0.69 14.40 3.89
CA GLU A 73 2.10 14.79 3.73
C GLU A 73 2.81 15.09 5.04
N ILE A 74 2.21 15.94 5.88
CA ILE A 74 2.80 16.32 7.17
C ILE A 74 2.99 15.07 8.04
N PHE A 75 2.02 14.16 8.04
CA PHE A 75 2.09 12.90 8.76
C PHE A 75 3.24 12.02 8.27
N VAL A 76 3.33 11.77 6.95
CA VAL A 76 4.36 10.92 6.36
C VAL A 76 5.75 11.43 6.71
N ARG A 77 5.98 12.74 6.59
CA ARG A 77 7.26 13.37 6.96
C ARG A 77 7.52 13.25 8.46
N ALA A 78 6.50 13.43 9.31
CA ALA A 78 6.64 13.36 10.76
C ALA A 78 7.02 11.96 11.27
N ILE A 79 6.59 10.89 10.59
CA ILE A 79 6.99 9.52 10.92
C ILE A 79 8.31 9.08 10.24
N GLY A 80 9.05 10.02 9.65
CA GLY A 80 10.34 9.77 8.99
C GLY A 80 10.24 9.18 7.58
N GLY A 81 9.07 9.24 6.95
CA GLY A 81 8.87 8.80 5.57
C GLY A 81 9.21 9.85 4.52
N SER A 82 9.42 9.41 3.29
CA SER A 82 9.54 10.28 2.11
C SER A 82 8.16 10.53 1.49
N TYR A 83 7.90 11.78 1.10
CA TYR A 83 6.65 12.17 0.43
C TYR A 83 6.98 12.88 -0.88
N GLU A 84 6.54 12.28 -1.99
CA GLU A 84 6.76 12.77 -3.36
C GLU A 84 5.44 13.19 -4.01
N VAL A 85 5.46 14.35 -4.69
CA VAL A 85 4.31 14.85 -5.45
C VAL A 85 4.54 14.56 -6.93
N LEU A 86 3.66 13.74 -7.52
CA LEU A 86 3.70 13.45 -8.95
C LEU A 86 3.21 14.66 -9.74
N THR A 87 4.13 15.34 -10.42
CA THR A 87 3.85 16.54 -11.21
C THR A 87 4.18 16.31 -12.69
N PRO A 88 3.29 16.64 -13.64
CA PRO A 88 3.56 16.50 -15.06
C PRO A 88 4.87 17.17 -15.49
N GLY A 89 5.66 16.48 -16.32
CA GLY A 89 6.95 16.98 -16.81
C GLY A 89 8.09 16.98 -15.79
N THR A 90 7.83 16.61 -14.53
CA THR A 90 8.87 16.50 -13.50
C THR A 90 9.33 15.04 -13.35
N PRO A 91 10.63 14.73 -13.42
CA PRO A 91 11.13 13.38 -13.17
C PRO A 91 10.75 12.89 -11.77
N THR A 92 10.15 11.70 -11.69
CA THR A 92 9.70 11.10 -10.43
C THR A 92 10.68 10.07 -9.86
N GLY A 93 11.60 9.57 -10.69
CA GLY A 93 12.46 8.43 -10.35
C GLY A 93 11.73 7.09 -10.23
N PHE A 94 10.43 7.04 -10.57
CA PHE A 94 9.62 5.83 -10.42
C PHE A 94 9.64 4.94 -11.67
N ASN A 95 10.36 5.33 -12.73
CA ASN A 95 10.43 4.54 -13.96
C ASN A 95 11.16 3.22 -13.67
N PRO A 96 10.47 2.06 -13.71
CA PRO A 96 11.10 0.78 -13.39
C PRO A 96 12.23 0.41 -14.33
N LEU A 97 12.24 0.95 -15.57
CA LEU A 97 13.30 0.73 -16.55
C LEU A 97 14.64 1.37 -16.15
N GLN A 98 14.68 2.16 -15.07
CA GLN A 98 15.91 2.71 -14.48
C GLN A 98 16.58 1.78 -13.48
N LEU A 99 16.00 0.60 -13.20
CA LEU A 99 16.60 -0.40 -12.33
C LEU A 99 17.93 -0.91 -12.90
N GLU A 100 18.84 -1.31 -12.00
CA GLU A 100 20.12 -1.91 -12.39
C GLU A 100 19.90 -3.14 -13.28
N ASN A 101 20.78 -3.34 -14.26
CA ASN A 101 20.68 -4.40 -15.24
C ASN A 101 21.10 -5.77 -14.66
N THR A 102 20.30 -6.33 -13.76
CA THR A 102 20.50 -7.64 -13.11
C THR A 102 19.47 -8.64 -13.60
N GLY A 103 19.77 -9.95 -13.48
CA GLY A 103 18.82 -11.02 -13.83
C GLY A 103 17.44 -10.86 -13.16
N PRO A 104 17.35 -10.67 -11.83
CA PRO A 104 16.08 -10.45 -11.14
C PRO A 104 15.31 -9.21 -11.60
N ASN A 105 16.01 -8.10 -11.89
CA ASN A 105 15.36 -6.88 -12.37
C ASN A 105 14.79 -7.06 -13.79
N ARG A 106 15.49 -7.79 -14.67
CA ARG A 106 14.98 -8.13 -16.01
C ARG A 106 13.71 -8.97 -15.92
N GLU A 107 13.69 -9.99 -15.06
CA GLU A 107 12.52 -10.84 -14.86
C GLU A 107 11.32 -10.02 -14.33
N PHE A 108 11.56 -9.14 -13.36
CA PHE A 108 10.55 -8.21 -12.88
C PHE A 108 10.02 -7.29 -14.00
N LEU A 109 10.92 -6.68 -14.78
CA LEU A 109 10.57 -5.79 -15.88
C LEU A 109 9.79 -6.51 -16.97
N LEU A 110 10.20 -7.72 -17.34
CA LEU A 110 9.49 -8.55 -18.31
C LEU A 110 8.07 -8.86 -17.84
N ARG A 111 7.91 -9.25 -16.57
CA ARG A 111 6.58 -9.49 -15.97
C ARG A 111 5.73 -8.22 -15.94
N LEU A 112 6.33 -7.06 -15.66
CA LEU A 112 5.64 -5.78 -15.68
C LEU A 112 5.17 -5.42 -17.10
N LEU A 113 6.04 -5.54 -18.10
CA LEU A 113 5.71 -5.28 -19.50
C LEU A 113 4.62 -6.24 -20.00
N LYS A 114 4.73 -7.53 -19.68
CA LYS A 114 3.67 -8.53 -19.91
C LYS A 114 2.35 -8.10 -19.24
N ALA A 115 2.37 -7.57 -18.02
CA ALA A 115 1.14 -7.09 -17.38
C ALA A 115 0.53 -5.87 -18.09
N MET A 116 1.36 -4.97 -18.64
CA MET A 116 0.92 -3.77 -19.35
C MET A 116 0.41 -4.05 -20.78
N LEU A 117 0.99 -5.05 -21.45
CA LEU A 117 0.62 -5.45 -22.82
C LEU A 117 -0.63 -6.34 -22.86
N ARG A 118 -1.05 -6.92 -21.74
CA ARG A 118 -2.30 -7.67 -21.65
C ARG A 118 -3.47 -6.75 -22.05
N SER A 119 -4.07 -7.07 -23.19
CA SER A 119 -5.27 -6.39 -23.68
C SER A 119 -6.40 -6.43 -22.64
N GLY A 120 -7.22 -5.38 -22.59
CA GLY A 120 -8.39 -5.29 -21.70
C GLY A 120 -9.40 -6.43 -21.88
N ASP A 121 -9.31 -7.14 -23.01
CA ASP A 121 -10.10 -8.33 -23.33
C ASP A 121 -9.62 -9.61 -22.62
N ARG A 122 -8.54 -9.53 -21.81
CA ARG A 122 -7.93 -10.66 -21.08
C ARG A 122 -7.56 -11.85 -21.97
N ARG A 123 -7.28 -11.59 -23.26
CA ARG A 123 -6.67 -12.59 -24.13
C ARG A 123 -5.27 -12.90 -23.61
N ASP A 124 -4.96 -14.19 -23.50
CA ASP A 124 -3.59 -14.64 -23.25
C ASP A 124 -2.69 -14.20 -24.41
N PHE A 125 -1.39 -14.10 -24.13
CA PHE A 125 -0.40 -13.80 -25.15
C PHE A 125 -0.42 -14.87 -26.24
N THR A 126 -0.34 -14.45 -27.50
CA THR A 126 -0.11 -15.38 -28.59
C THR A 126 1.33 -15.89 -28.55
N GLN A 127 1.62 -17.00 -29.24
CA GLN A 127 3.00 -17.50 -29.35
C GLN A 127 3.94 -16.44 -29.95
N GLU A 128 3.46 -15.65 -30.92
CA GLU A 128 4.23 -14.55 -31.53
C GLU A 128 4.55 -13.43 -30.51
N ASP A 129 3.63 -13.14 -29.59
CA ASP A 129 3.87 -12.19 -28.50
C ASP A 129 4.89 -12.76 -27.51
N GLU A 130 4.83 -14.06 -27.19
CA GLU A 130 5.79 -14.71 -26.30
C GLU A 130 7.19 -14.71 -26.91
N ASP A 131 7.33 -15.07 -28.18
CA ASP A 131 8.60 -15.07 -28.92
C ASP A 131 9.21 -13.66 -29.03
N THR A 132 8.40 -12.60 -29.07
CA THR A 132 8.86 -11.20 -29.08
C THR A 132 9.34 -10.72 -27.71
N LEU A 133 8.86 -11.37 -26.64
CA LEU A 133 9.10 -10.98 -25.25
C LEU A 133 10.24 -11.78 -24.59
N GLU A 134 10.78 -12.81 -25.26
CA GLU A 134 11.99 -13.55 -24.87
C GLU A 134 13.27 -12.91 -25.42
#